data_AF-T1FL18-F1
#
_entry.id   AF-T1FL18-F1
#
_cell.length_a   1.000
_cell.length_b   1.000
_cell.length_c   1.000
_cell.angle_alpha   90.00
_cell.angle_beta   90.00
_cell.angle_gamma   90.00
#
_symmetry.space_group_name_H-M   'P 1'
#
loop_
_entity.id
_entity.type
_entity.pdbx_description
1 polymer ?
#
loop_
_entity_poly.entity_id
_entity_poly.type
_entity_poly.pdbx_seq_one_letter_code
_entity_poly.pdbx_strand_id
1 'polypeptide(L)'
;AWFFFFTLTTLLLGFVSLTFCGYLFLIGHADYFIWFGTFMLTLLTSVSALAFVCTIINLTSGMTTNERANWARYSYLIDSRGRLMNPFNRGFFRNVAEYFSISNYDEVARNFIKVKKLQIV
;
A
#
# COMPACT_ATOMS: atom_id res chain seq x y z
N ALA A 1 -8.54 -3.27 -5.38
CA ALA A 1 -7.41 -4.22 -5.49
C ALA A 1 -6.48 -4.02 -6.71
N TRP A 2 -6.98 -3.88 -7.95
CA TRP A 2 -6.12 -3.87 -9.16
C TRP A 2 -4.92 -2.90 -9.13
N PHE A 3 -5.14 -1.66 -8.70
CA PHE A 3 -4.07 -0.66 -8.58
C PHE A 3 -2.99 -1.03 -7.55
N PHE A 4 -3.35 -1.74 -6.48
CA PHE A 4 -2.38 -2.29 -5.53
C PHE A 4 -1.46 -3.31 -6.20
N PHE A 5 -2.01 -4.24 -6.97
CA PHE A 5 -1.21 -5.23 -7.69
C PHE A 5 -0.34 -4.58 -8.76
N PHE A 6 -0.86 -3.57 -9.47
CA PHE A 6 -0.09 -2.79 -10.43
C PHE A 6 1.12 -2.11 -9.75
N THR A 7 0.90 -1.35 -8.68
CA THR A 7 1.99 -0.64 -7.98
C THR A 7 2.99 -1.58 -7.30
N LEU A 8 2.52 -2.72 -6.76
CA LEU A 8 3.39 -3.75 -6.21
C LEU A 8 4.29 -4.37 -7.29
N THR A 9 3.70 -4.75 -8.42
CA THR A 9 4.44 -5.41 -9.51
C THR A 9 5.44 -4.45 -10.16
N THR A 10 5.07 -3.20 -10.43
CA THR A 10 6.01 -2.21 -10.98
C THR A 10 7.16 -1.91 -10.01
N LEU A 11 6.88 -1.84 -8.70
CA LEU A 11 7.92 -1.66 -7.68
C LEU A 11 8.91 -2.83 -7.65
N LEU A 12 8.40 -4.07 -7.65
CA LEU A 12 9.24 -5.28 -7.65
C LEU A 12 10.09 -5.36 -8.92
N LEU A 13 9.49 -5.12 -10.09
CA LEU A 13 10.22 -5.10 -11.37
C LEU A 13 11.27 -3.98 -11.42
N GLY A 14 10.98 -2.81 -10.83
CA GLY A 14 11.93 -1.72 -10.69
C GLY A 14 13.15 -2.13 -9.86
N PHE A 15 12.94 -2.76 -8.70
CA PHE A 15 14.04 -3.27 -7.87
C PHE A 15 14.88 -4.34 -8.57
N VAL A 16 14.24 -5.32 -9.22
CA VAL A 16 14.96 -6.34 -10.00
C VAL A 16 15.80 -5.69 -11.09
N SER A 17 15.23 -4.74 -11.83
CA SER A 17 15.94 -4.03 -12.89
C SER A 17 17.12 -3.21 -12.35
N LEU A 18 16.98 -2.56 -11.19
CA LEU A 18 18.06 -1.81 -10.55
C LEU A 18 19.19 -2.74 -10.07
N THR A 19 18.86 -3.92 -9.54
CA THR A 19 19.88 -4.92 -9.19
C THR A 19 20.66 -5.40 -10.41
N PHE A 20 19.98 -5.56 -11.56
CA PHE A 20 20.62 -5.89 -12.82
C PHE A 20 21.53 -4.75 -13.32
N CYS A 21 21.09 -3.49 -13.26
CA CYS A 21 21.96 -2.34 -13.57
C CYS A 21 23.19 -2.30 -12.66
N GLY A 22 23.02 -2.53 -11.35
CA GLY A 22 24.13 -2.63 -10.39
C GLY A 22 25.13 -3.75 -10.76
N TYR A 23 24.61 -4.89 -11.21
CA TYR A 23 25.45 -5.98 -11.71
C TYR A 23 26.24 -5.57 -12.97
N LEU A 24 25.61 -4.88 -13.93
CA LEU A 24 26.30 -4.38 -15.13
C LEU A 24 27.45 -3.43 -14.79
N PHE A 25 27.26 -2.52 -13.83
CA PHE A 25 28.34 -1.65 -13.36
C PHE A 25 29.49 -2.42 -12.71
N LEU A 26 29.18 -3.48 -11.95
CA LEU A 26 30.18 -4.31 -11.27
C LEU A 26 31.10 -5.03 -12.26
N ILE A 27 30.56 -5.51 -13.38
CA ILE A 27 31.33 -6.14 -14.45
C ILE A 27 32.01 -5.13 -15.40
N GLY A 28 31.95 -3.84 -15.08
CA GLY A 28 32.66 -2.77 -15.79
C GLY A 28 31.88 -2.12 -16.94
N HIS A 29 30.62 -2.49 -17.16
CA HIS A 29 29.77 -1.81 -18.15
C HIS A 29 29.23 -0.50 -17.58
N ALA A 30 29.78 0.62 -18.03
CA ALA A 30 29.45 1.95 -17.54
C ALA A 30 29.23 2.96 -18.69
N ASP A 31 28.66 2.50 -19.80
CA ASP A 31 28.36 3.35 -20.95
C ASP A 31 27.32 4.43 -20.59
N TYR A 32 27.35 5.56 -21.29
CA TYR A 32 26.40 6.67 -21.06
C TYR A 32 24.93 6.23 -21.10
N PHE A 33 24.61 5.27 -21.96
CA PHE A 33 23.27 4.69 -22.05
C PHE A 33 22.87 3.98 -20.75
N ILE A 34 23.78 3.22 -20.13
CA ILE A 34 23.53 2.49 -18.88
C ILE A 34 23.37 3.48 -17.73
N TRP A 35 24.18 4.53 -17.67
CA TRP A 35 24.04 5.62 -16.69
C TRP A 35 22.68 6.31 -16.79
N PHE A 36 22.31 6.76 -17.99
CA PHE A 36 21.04 7.43 -18.24
C PHE A 36 19.83 6.51 -17.95
N GLY A 37 19.90 5.26 -18.41
CA GLY A 37 18.87 4.25 -18.15
C GLY A 37 18.69 3.97 -16.65
N THR A 38 19.80 3.82 -15.91
CA THR A 38 19.77 3.61 -14.46
C THR A 38 19.16 4.80 -13.73
N PHE A 39 19.50 6.03 -14.13
CA PHE A 39 18.91 7.24 -13.57
C PHE A 39 17.39 7.27 -13.77
N MET A 40 16.92 7.06 -15.01
CA MET A 40 15.49 7.05 -15.33
C MET A 40 14.75 5.93 -14.60
N LEU A 41 15.35 4.74 -14.52
CA LEU A 41 14.80 3.60 -13.79
C LEU A 41 14.69 3.88 -12.28
N THR A 42 15.66 4.59 -11.70
CA THR A 42 15.64 5.00 -10.29
C THR A 42 14.47 5.96 -10.03
N LEU A 43 14.26 6.95 -10.92
CA LEU A 43 13.12 7.86 -10.82
C LEU A 43 11.79 7.11 -10.90
N LEU A 44 11.63 6.22 -11.88
CA LEU A 44 10.41 5.43 -12.07
C LEU A 44 10.12 4.51 -10.87
N THR A 45 11.17 3.86 -10.34
CA THR A 45 11.06 2.98 -9.16
C THR A 45 10.68 3.78 -7.92
N SER A 46 11.23 4.99 -7.76
CA SER A 46 10.90 5.89 -6.65
C SER A 46 9.44 6.35 -6.70
N VAL A 47 8.93 6.71 -7.88
CA VAL A 47 7.51 7.06 -8.06
C VAL A 47 6.61 5.85 -7.79
N SER A 48 7.00 4.66 -8.25
CA SER A 48 6.27 3.42 -7.96
C SER A 48 6.24 3.11 -6.46
N ALA A 49 7.35 3.33 -5.76
CA ALA A 49 7.42 3.16 -4.31
C ALA A 49 6.47 4.10 -3.56
N LEU A 50 6.46 5.39 -3.95
CA LEU A 50 5.53 6.37 -3.38
C LEU A 50 4.06 5.99 -3.63
N ALA A 51 3.73 5.57 -4.85
CA ALA A 51 2.39 5.11 -5.20
C ALA A 51 1.97 3.87 -4.41
N PHE A 52 2.89 2.91 -4.21
CA PHE A 52 2.65 1.72 -3.40
C PHE A 52 2.39 2.09 -1.94
N VAL A 53 3.23 2.94 -1.35
CA VAL A 53 3.04 3.44 0.04
C VAL A 53 1.69 4.15 0.19
N CYS A 54 1.31 5.00 -0.78
CA CYS A 54 -0.01 5.64 -0.76
C CYS A 54 -1.14 4.61 -0.79
N THR A 55 -0.99 3.54 -1.57
CA THR A 55 -1.98 2.47 -1.66
C THR A 55 -2.08 1.68 -0.35
N ILE A 56 -0.95 1.42 0.32
CA ILE A 56 -0.92 0.82 1.67
C ILE A 56 -1.63 1.72 2.69
N ILE A 57 -1.39 3.03 2.65
CA ILE A 57 -2.08 3.96 3.55
C ILE A 57 -3.59 3.93 3.32
N ASN A 58 -4.04 3.97 2.06
CA ASN A 58 -5.46 3.89 1.73
C ASN A 58 -6.09 2.56 2.20
N LEU A 59 -5.40 1.45 1.94
CA LEU A 59 -5.76 0.10 2.38
C LEU A 59 -5.93 0.00 3.90
N THR A 60 -4.97 0.55 4.65
CA THR A 60 -4.90 0.39 6.12
C THR A 60 -5.77 1.38 6.88
N SER A 61 -5.99 2.57 6.32
CA SER A 61 -6.82 3.61 6.94
C SER A 61 -8.29 3.54 6.55
N GLY A 62 -8.63 2.75 5.52
CA GLY A 62 -10.00 2.73 4.96
C GLY A 62 -10.39 4.07 4.35
N MET A 63 -9.42 4.87 3.89
CA MET A 63 -9.65 6.16 3.24
C MET A 63 -9.31 6.08 1.75
N THR A 64 -10.08 6.80 0.95
CA THR A 64 -9.80 7.03 -0.46
C THR A 64 -8.74 8.12 -0.64
N THR A 65 -8.08 8.13 -1.81
CA THR A 65 -7.10 9.18 -2.15
C THR A 65 -7.73 10.57 -2.10
N ASN A 66 -8.99 10.71 -2.52
CA ASN A 66 -9.68 12.00 -2.52
C ASN A 66 -9.99 12.49 -1.09
N GLU A 67 -10.42 11.59 -0.20
CA GLU A 67 -10.61 11.91 1.22
C GLU A 67 -9.30 12.33 1.87
N ARG A 68 -8.19 11.66 1.54
CA ARG A 68 -6.88 12.01 2.08
C ARG A 68 -6.35 13.34 1.55
N ALA A 69 -6.52 13.62 0.25
CA ALA A 69 -6.05 14.86 -0.36
C ALA A 69 -6.90 16.08 0.07
N ASN A 70 -8.21 15.89 0.22
CA ASN A 70 -9.16 16.94 0.56
C ASN A 70 -9.73 16.77 1.98
N TRP A 71 -8.92 16.29 2.92
CA TRP A 71 -9.39 15.99 4.28
C TRP A 71 -10.01 17.21 4.98
N ALA A 72 -9.45 18.40 4.75
CA ALA A 72 -9.95 19.66 5.31
C ALA A 72 -11.36 20.04 4.81
N ARG A 73 -11.78 19.52 3.66
CA ARG A 73 -13.13 19.76 3.10
C ARG A 73 -14.20 18.89 3.79
N TYR A 74 -13.81 17.73 4.29
CA TYR A 74 -14.74 16.75 4.85
C TYR A 74 -14.80 16.89 6.37
N SER A 75 -15.80 17.63 6.87
CA SER A 75 -15.99 17.87 8.31
C SER A 75 -16.13 16.58 9.12
N TYR A 76 -16.66 15.51 8.54
CA TYR A 76 -16.78 14.20 9.20
C TYR A 76 -15.43 13.49 9.43
N LEU A 77 -14.36 13.90 8.76
CA LEU A 77 -13.01 13.40 8.99
C LEU A 77 -12.31 14.14 10.14
N ILE A 78 -12.94 15.20 10.69
CA ILE A 78 -12.37 16.06 11.73
C ILE A 78 -13.22 15.91 12.99
N ASP A 79 -12.61 15.40 14.06
CA ASP A 79 -13.26 15.32 15.37
C ASP A 79 -13.49 16.72 15.96
N SER A 80 -14.38 16.82 16.94
CA SER A 80 -14.64 17.97 17.80
C SER A 80 -13.39 18.66 18.37
N ARG A 81 -12.27 17.92 18.50
CA ARG A 81 -10.96 18.41 18.94
C ARG A 81 -10.02 18.82 17.80
N GLY A 82 -10.50 18.88 16.56
CA GLY A 82 -9.72 19.20 15.36
C GLY A 82 -8.79 18.07 14.89
N ARG A 83 -8.95 16.85 15.40
CA ARG A 83 -8.09 15.71 15.06
C ARG A 83 -8.65 14.95 13.87
N LEU A 84 -7.77 14.48 12.98
CA LEU A 84 -8.16 13.61 11.88
C LEU A 84 -8.64 12.26 12.43
N MET A 85 -9.92 11.94 12.23
CA MET A 85 -10.54 10.69 12.63
C MET A 85 -11.40 10.18 11.47
N ASN A 86 -10.99 9.08 10.86
CA ASN A 86 -11.81 8.43 9.83
C ASN A 86 -12.87 7.54 10.50
N PRO A 87 -14.18 7.87 10.44
CA PRO A 87 -15.23 7.03 11.01
C PRO A 87 -15.38 5.68 10.27
N PHE A 88 -14.86 5.57 9.05
CA PHE A 88 -14.84 4.33 8.27
C PHE A 88 -13.63 3.44 8.59
N ASN A 89 -12.68 3.90 9.42
CA ASN A 89 -11.58 3.06 9.86
C ASN A 89 -12.06 2.04 10.89
N ARG A 90 -12.17 0.77 10.49
CA ARG A 90 -12.66 -0.34 11.32
C ARG A 90 -11.54 -1.23 11.85
N GLY A 91 -10.30 -0.74 11.83
CA GLY A 91 -9.09 -1.46 12.20
C GLY A 91 -8.40 -2.15 11.01
N PHE A 92 -7.10 -2.40 11.17
CA PHE A 92 -6.20 -2.85 10.09
C PHE A 92 -6.77 -4.02 9.27
N PHE A 93 -7.10 -5.14 9.91
CA PHE A 93 -7.54 -6.36 9.21
C PHE A 93 -8.88 -6.19 8.49
N ARG A 94 -9.83 -5.43 9.06
CA ARG A 94 -11.15 -5.23 8.46
C ARG A 94 -11.07 -4.29 7.27
N ASN A 95 -10.27 -3.23 7.35
CA ASN A 95 -10.02 -2.33 6.22
C ASN A 95 -9.32 -3.06 5.06
N VAL A 96 -8.35 -3.94 5.39
CA VAL A 96 -7.69 -4.79 4.39
C VAL A 96 -8.69 -5.73 3.71
N ALA A 97 -9.52 -6.42 4.49
CA ALA A 97 -10.54 -7.33 3.96
C ALA A 97 -11.53 -6.59 3.05
N GLU A 98 -11.98 -5.40 3.46
CA GLU A 98 -12.89 -4.55 2.70
C GLU A 98 -12.28 -4.09 1.36
N TYR A 99 -11.01 -3.68 1.36
CA TYR A 99 -10.29 -3.28 0.14
C TYR A 99 -10.14 -4.41 -0.89
N PHE A 100 -9.99 -5.65 -0.43
CA PHE A 100 -9.93 -6.85 -1.27
C PHE A 100 -11.31 -7.48 -1.52
N SER A 101 -12.39 -6.83 -1.07
CA SER A 101 -13.77 -7.30 -1.23
C SER A 101 -14.01 -8.71 -0.66
N ILE A 102 -13.36 -9.03 0.46
CA ILE A 102 -13.53 -10.32 1.16
C ILE A 102 -14.85 -10.27 1.94
N SER A 103 -15.93 -10.77 1.33
CA SER A 103 -17.31 -10.70 1.85
C SER A 103 -17.53 -11.43 3.18
N ASN A 104 -16.77 -12.51 3.42
CA ASN A 104 -17.02 -13.42 4.55
C ASN A 104 -16.11 -13.15 5.76
N TYR A 105 -15.36 -12.04 5.75
CA TYR A 105 -14.41 -11.73 6.82
C TYR A 105 -15.07 -11.67 8.19
N ASP A 106 -16.24 -11.02 8.30
CA ASP A 106 -16.95 -10.87 9.57
C ASP A 106 -17.47 -12.21 10.10
N GLU A 107 -17.86 -13.14 9.23
CA GLU A 107 -18.30 -14.49 9.61
C GLU A 107 -17.13 -15.35 10.10
N VAL A 108 -16.03 -15.34 9.35
CA VAL A 108 -14.80 -16.06 9.69
C VAL A 108 -14.24 -15.55 11.02
N ALA A 109 -14.16 -14.23 11.21
CA ALA A 109 -13.68 -13.63 12.45
C ALA A 109 -14.52 -14.05 13.67
N ARG A 110 -15.86 -14.09 13.54
CA ARG A 110 -16.75 -14.59 14.61
C ARG A 110 -16.49 -16.05 14.94
N ASN A 111 -16.33 -16.90 13.92
CA ASN A 111 -16.06 -18.33 14.09
C ASN A 111 -14.71 -18.57 14.80
N PHE A 112 -13.66 -17.85 14.42
CA PHE A 112 -12.35 -17.93 15.09
C PHE A 112 -12.43 -17.56 16.58
N ILE A 113 -13.12 -16.48 16.93
CA ILE A 113 -13.30 -16.06 18.33
C ILE A 113 -14.05 -17.13 19.12
N LYS A 114 -15.09 -17.73 18.52
CA LYS A 114 -15.89 -18.79 19.15
C LYS A 114 -15.05 -20.04 19.44
N VAL A 115 -14.25 -20.49 18.47
CA VAL A 115 -13.33 -21.63 18.66
C VAL A 115 -12.31 -21.34 19.75
N LYS A 116 -11.71 -20.15 19.75
CA LYS A 116 -10.71 -19.77 20.77
C LYS A 116 -11.30 -19.73 22.18
N LYS A 117 -12.56 -19.29 22.34
CA LYS A 117 -13.26 -19.35 23.64
C LYS A 117 -13.51 -20.79 24.10
N LEU A 118 -13.79 -21.72 23.18
CA LEU A 118 -14.03 -23.13 23.49
C LEU A 118 -12.75 -23.89 23.89
N GLN A 119 -11.56 -23.41 23.51
CA GLN A 119 -10.28 -24.04 23.88
C GLN A 119 -9.72 -23.56 25.24
N ILE A 120 -10.34 -22.54 25.84
CA ILE A 120 -9.91 -21.96 27.13
C ILE A 120 -10.79 -22.49 28.29
N VAL A 121 -11.82 -23.27 27.98
CA VAL A 121 -12.67 -24.02 28.94
C VAL A 121 -12.25 -25.48 28.92
#